data_AF-A0A9Q1A3U9-F1
#
_entry.id   AF-A0A9Q1A3U9-F1
#
_cell.length_a   1.000
_cell.length_b   1.000
_cell.length_c   1.000
_cell.angle_alpha   90.00
_cell.angle_beta   90.00
_cell.angle_gamma   90.00
#
_symmetry.space_group_name_H-M   'P 1'
#
loop_
_entity.id
_entity.type
_entity.pdbx_description
1 polymer ?
#
loop_
_entity_poly.entity_id
_entity_poly.type
_entity_poly.pdbx_seq_one_letter_code
_entity_poly.pdbx_strand_id
1 'polypeptide(L)'
;MAISSAMKKKKEKEEYWKRKELVFLVLYAIAFYAFIIHRSLQLSLDHEPELYALRPGWLLPPRLNDASDAQWRNFRANLPILTLVFSLFALLANSLRALFALKAKGMSFVWLLLSLAYLSYLHGACILFILSIASLNFLLVKMFAQTKYFSPVLWLFNIFFLLCNRVYEGYSFSIFGQQLAYLDNYRGTFRWHICFNFVILRMISFGYDYHWAHQDPLFDQQKHIQRCHTCKSGKTCYRLLQERSVQKDKFSFSIYIAYLVYAPVYIAGPIISFNAFVSQLDTPQNNYTVKDISWYGLRWLISFSLMELMTHLFRYNAFAISRLWKLLSPMDIFIIGYGVLNFMWLKFSLIWRYFRFWSLICGVEAPENMPRCINNCCNLESFWKNWHASYNK
;
A
#
# COMPACT_ATOMS: atom_id res chain seq x y z
N MET A 1 -53.83 -19.80 -5.14
CA MET A 1 -53.10 -20.42 -4.01
C MET A 1 -52.10 -21.51 -4.44
N ALA A 2 -52.44 -22.45 -5.34
CA ALA A 2 -51.54 -23.55 -5.72
C ALA A 2 -50.19 -23.13 -6.35
N ILE A 3 -50.17 -22.09 -7.19
CA ILE A 3 -48.94 -21.57 -7.83
C ILE A 3 -47.98 -20.99 -6.77
N SER A 4 -48.51 -20.29 -5.76
CA SER A 4 -47.72 -19.74 -4.64
C SER A 4 -47.10 -20.85 -3.77
N SER A 5 -47.81 -21.97 -3.55
CA SER A 5 -47.28 -23.10 -2.77
C SER A 5 -46.20 -23.88 -3.52
N ALA A 6 -46.33 -24.03 -4.85
CA ALA A 6 -45.32 -24.67 -5.69
C ALA A 6 -44.03 -23.83 -5.80
N MET A 7 -44.16 -22.51 -5.94
CA MET A 7 -43.02 -21.59 -5.91
C MET A 7 -42.30 -21.59 -4.55
N LYS A 8 -43.06 -21.66 -3.45
CA LYS A 8 -42.50 -21.76 -2.09
C LYS A 8 -41.72 -23.08 -1.89
N LYS A 9 -42.30 -24.22 -2.29
CA LYS A 9 -41.61 -25.53 -2.25
C LYS A 9 -40.36 -25.58 -3.12
N LYS A 10 -40.38 -24.96 -4.30
CA LYS A 10 -39.20 -24.86 -5.17
C LYS A 10 -38.08 -24.04 -4.52
N LYS A 11 -38.44 -22.89 -3.92
CA LYS A 11 -37.50 -22.03 -3.19
C LYS A 11 -36.91 -22.73 -1.96
N GLU A 12 -37.72 -23.43 -1.18
CA GLU A 12 -37.27 -24.24 -0.03
C GLU A 12 -36.33 -25.37 -0.47
N LYS A 13 -36.61 -26.03 -1.60
CA LYS A 13 -35.75 -27.06 -2.19
C LYS A 13 -34.42 -26.46 -2.67
N GLU A 14 -34.44 -25.32 -3.35
CA GLU A 14 -33.22 -24.60 -3.76
C GLU A 14 -32.38 -24.14 -2.57
N GLU A 15 -33.01 -23.61 -1.51
CA GLU A 15 -32.33 -23.21 -0.27
C GLU A 15 -31.72 -24.43 0.45
N TYR A 16 -32.41 -25.57 0.46
CA TYR A 16 -31.89 -26.82 1.00
C TYR A 16 -30.68 -27.36 0.22
N TRP A 17 -30.73 -27.33 -1.12
CA TRP A 17 -29.60 -27.72 -1.97
C TRP A 17 -28.40 -26.81 -1.76
N LYS A 18 -28.61 -25.49 -1.73
CA LYS A 18 -27.56 -24.51 -1.42
C LYS A 18 -26.94 -24.74 -0.04
N ARG A 19 -27.74 -25.14 0.96
CA ARG A 19 -27.25 -25.48 2.30
C ARG A 19 -26.38 -26.74 2.29
N LYS A 20 -26.79 -27.79 1.56
CA LYS A 20 -25.98 -29.02 1.40
C LYS A 20 -24.68 -28.75 0.66
N GLU A 21 -24.75 -28.00 -0.43
CA GLU A 21 -23.59 -27.57 -1.21
C GLU A 21 -22.61 -26.78 -0.32
N LEU A 22 -23.10 -25.82 0.46
CA LEU A 22 -22.28 -25.06 1.40
C LEU A 22 -21.58 -25.97 2.42
N VAL A 23 -22.29 -26.93 3.01
CA VAL A 23 -21.70 -27.89 3.96
C VAL A 23 -20.60 -28.72 3.28
N PHE A 24 -20.86 -29.23 2.07
CA PHE A 24 -19.87 -29.98 1.30
C PHE A 24 -18.63 -29.13 1.00
N LEU A 25 -18.81 -27.89 0.53
CA LEU A 25 -17.71 -26.97 0.25
C LEU A 25 -16.89 -26.63 1.50
N VAL A 26 -17.54 -26.46 2.65
CA VAL A 26 -16.85 -26.24 3.93
C VAL A 26 -16.04 -27.46 4.34
N LEU A 27 -16.61 -28.67 4.26
CA LEU A 27 -15.89 -29.90 4.58
C LEU A 27 -14.71 -30.13 3.63
N TYR A 28 -14.90 -29.89 2.33
CA TYR A 28 -13.85 -29.94 1.33
C TYR A 28 -12.73 -28.93 1.65
N ALA A 29 -13.08 -27.68 1.99
CA ALA A 29 -12.10 -26.67 2.35
C ALA A 29 -11.30 -27.06 3.60
N ILE A 30 -11.95 -27.60 4.63
CA ILE A 30 -11.28 -28.08 5.84
C ILE A 30 -10.31 -29.21 5.50
N ALA A 31 -10.77 -30.23 4.75
CA ALA A 31 -9.94 -31.36 4.35
C ALA A 31 -8.75 -30.91 3.48
N PHE A 32 -9.00 -30.02 2.52
CA PHE A 32 -7.98 -29.43 1.66
C PHE A 32 -6.91 -28.70 2.50
N TYR A 33 -7.31 -27.76 3.36
CA TYR A 33 -6.35 -27.01 4.17
C TYR A 33 -5.62 -27.90 5.18
N ALA A 34 -6.29 -28.88 5.79
CA ALA A 34 -5.64 -29.85 6.67
C ALA A 34 -4.56 -30.66 5.93
N PHE A 35 -4.87 -31.13 4.72
CA PHE A 35 -3.91 -31.84 3.87
C PHE A 35 -2.73 -30.95 3.48
N ILE A 36 -2.99 -29.73 2.99
CA ILE A 36 -1.95 -28.77 2.59
C ILE A 36 -1.04 -28.45 3.77
N ILE A 37 -1.60 -28.15 4.95
CA ILE A 37 -0.82 -27.82 6.15
C ILE A 37 0.03 -29.02 6.58
N HIS A 38 -0.57 -30.22 6.66
CA HIS A 38 0.12 -31.44 7.06
C HIS A 38 1.29 -31.75 6.13
N ARG A 39 1.04 -31.73 4.82
CA ARG A 39 2.06 -32.02 3.82
C ARG A 39 3.15 -30.95 3.79
N SER A 40 2.79 -29.67 3.99
CA SER A 40 3.77 -28.57 4.07
C SER A 40 4.70 -28.69 5.27
N LEU A 41 4.17 -29.15 6.42
CA LEU A 41 4.99 -29.43 7.61
C LEU A 41 5.95 -30.59 7.37
N GLN A 42 5.48 -31.69 6.76
CA GLN A 42 6.34 -32.82 6.39
C GLN A 42 7.47 -32.37 5.46
N LEU A 43 7.13 -31.68 4.36
CA LEU A 43 8.12 -31.18 3.41
C LEU A 43 9.20 -30.34 4.09
N SER A 44 8.80 -29.39 4.95
CA SER A 44 9.72 -28.51 5.65
C SER A 44 10.65 -29.23 6.62
N LEU A 45 10.23 -30.37 7.19
CA LEU A 45 11.06 -31.20 8.07
C LEU A 45 12.01 -32.08 7.25
N ASP A 46 11.49 -32.74 6.22
CA ASP A 46 12.24 -33.70 5.41
C ASP A 46 13.40 -33.05 4.65
N HIS A 47 13.23 -31.79 4.21
CA HIS A 47 14.19 -31.07 3.39
C HIS A 47 14.91 -29.93 4.12
N GLU A 48 14.79 -29.82 5.44
CA GLU A 48 15.47 -28.77 6.23
C GLU A 48 16.95 -28.53 5.87
N PRO A 49 17.81 -29.56 5.76
CA PRO A 49 19.23 -29.35 5.45
C PRO A 49 19.50 -28.85 4.02
N GLU A 50 18.54 -28.98 3.11
CA GLU A 50 18.67 -28.58 1.70
C GLU A 50 18.17 -27.14 1.45
N LEU A 51 17.57 -26.51 2.46
CA LEU A 51 17.01 -25.17 2.37
C LEU A 51 18.07 -24.09 2.59
N TYR A 52 18.19 -23.18 1.62
CA TYR A 52 19.06 -22.02 1.71
C TYR A 52 18.35 -20.82 2.34
N ALA A 53 19.15 -19.83 2.76
CA ALA A 53 18.69 -18.54 3.28
C ALA A 53 17.81 -18.59 4.54
N LEU A 54 17.80 -19.74 5.22
CA LEU A 54 17.24 -19.87 6.56
C LEU A 54 18.10 -19.08 7.57
N ARG A 55 17.45 -18.49 8.57
CA ARG A 55 18.11 -17.73 9.65
C ARG A 55 17.59 -18.17 11.02
N PRO A 56 18.32 -17.93 12.12
CA PRO A 56 17.80 -18.17 13.45
C PRO A 56 16.46 -17.46 13.68
N GLY A 57 15.45 -18.23 14.04
CA GLY A 57 14.13 -17.74 14.42
C GLY A 57 13.99 -17.61 15.94
N TRP A 58 12.82 -17.16 16.38
CA TRP A 58 12.55 -16.88 17.81
C TRP A 58 11.40 -17.73 18.39
N LEU A 59 10.76 -18.59 17.58
CA LEU A 59 9.78 -19.54 18.09
C LEU A 59 10.44 -20.50 19.08
N LEU A 60 9.65 -20.96 20.06
CA LEU A 60 10.05 -21.97 21.05
C LEU A 60 9.37 -23.31 20.71
N PRO A 61 10.13 -24.43 20.56
CA PRO A 61 11.60 -24.53 20.59
C PRO A 61 12.26 -23.79 19.41
N PRO A 62 13.54 -23.35 19.52
CA PRO A 62 14.23 -22.61 18.48
C PRO A 62 14.14 -23.30 17.12
N ARG A 63 13.50 -22.63 16.17
CA ARG A 63 13.36 -23.09 14.78
C ARG A 63 13.98 -22.08 13.83
N LEU A 64 14.55 -22.57 12.74
CA LEU A 64 14.97 -21.72 11.65
C LEU A 64 13.76 -21.05 10.99
N ASN A 65 13.95 -19.78 10.63
CA ASN A 65 12.97 -18.93 9.98
C ASN A 65 13.33 -18.72 8.51
N ASP A 66 12.34 -18.85 7.63
CA ASP A 66 12.48 -18.49 6.22
C ASP A 66 12.56 -16.98 6.05
N ALA A 67 13.80 -16.49 5.92
CA ALA A 67 14.11 -15.10 5.66
C ALA A 67 14.54 -14.88 4.19
N SER A 68 14.12 -15.75 3.27
CA SER A 68 14.59 -15.75 1.88
C SER A 68 14.14 -14.52 1.08
N ASP A 69 12.89 -14.09 1.26
CA ASP A 69 12.36 -12.88 0.61
C ASP A 69 13.03 -11.61 1.16
N ALA A 70 13.71 -10.88 0.29
CA ALA A 70 14.50 -9.70 0.67
C ALA A 70 13.65 -8.54 1.18
N GLN A 71 12.44 -8.34 0.63
CA GLN A 71 11.56 -7.24 1.00
C GLN A 71 10.94 -7.47 2.38
N TRP A 72 10.44 -8.68 2.63
CA TRP A 72 9.93 -9.10 3.94
C TRP A 72 11.04 -9.05 4.99
N ARG A 73 12.22 -9.60 4.68
CA ARG A 73 13.38 -9.58 5.59
C ARG A 73 13.77 -8.16 5.97
N ASN A 74 13.83 -7.23 5.00
CA ASN A 74 14.18 -5.84 5.26
C ASN A 74 13.10 -5.12 6.10
N PHE A 75 11.81 -5.30 5.77
CA PHE A 75 10.71 -4.73 6.54
C PHE A 75 10.70 -5.24 7.98
N ARG A 76 10.79 -6.57 8.18
CA ARG A 76 10.81 -7.22 9.49
C ARG A 76 11.98 -6.75 10.35
N ALA A 77 13.19 -6.66 9.78
CA ALA A 77 14.38 -6.22 10.50
C ALA A 77 14.29 -4.75 10.95
N ASN A 78 13.68 -3.88 10.13
CA ASN A 78 13.54 -2.46 10.42
C ASN A 78 12.23 -2.12 11.16
N LEU A 79 11.35 -3.09 11.40
CA LEU A 79 10.03 -2.86 12.00
C LEU A 79 10.11 -2.12 13.36
N PRO A 80 11.05 -2.42 14.28
CA PRO A 80 11.15 -1.67 15.54
C PRO A 80 11.48 -0.19 15.32
N ILE A 81 12.48 0.10 14.47
CA ILE A 81 12.88 1.48 14.13
C ILE A 81 11.74 2.20 13.42
N LEU A 82 11.09 1.53 12.47
CA LEU A 82 9.96 2.08 11.73
C LEU A 82 8.76 2.37 12.66
N THR A 83 8.53 1.54 13.68
CA THR A 83 7.47 1.73 14.69
C THR A 83 7.79 2.89 15.61
N LEU A 84 9.05 3.06 15.99
CA LEU A 84 9.50 4.23 16.75
C LEU A 84 9.30 5.52 15.96
N VAL A 85 9.76 5.56 14.71
CA VAL A 85 9.61 6.74 13.82
C VAL A 85 8.13 7.06 13.59
N PHE A 86 7.31 6.05 13.28
CA PHE A 86 5.87 6.21 13.18
C PHE A 86 5.30 6.82 14.47
N SER A 87 5.55 6.20 15.62
CA SER A 87 4.99 6.65 16.90
C SER A 87 5.36 8.10 17.21
N LEU A 88 6.63 8.47 17.04
CA LEU A 88 7.11 9.85 17.23
C LEU A 88 6.47 10.82 16.23
N PHE A 89 6.43 10.46 14.94
CA PHE A 89 5.80 11.27 13.91
C PHE A 89 4.33 11.53 14.22
N ALA A 90 3.57 10.48 14.54
CA ALA A 90 2.15 10.55 14.80
C ALA A 90 1.85 11.34 16.08
N LEU A 91 2.61 11.09 17.15
CA LEU A 91 2.49 11.82 18.41
C LEU A 91 2.75 13.32 18.21
N LEU A 92 3.84 13.67 17.53
CA LEU A 92 4.19 15.07 17.29
C LEU A 92 3.18 15.76 16.36
N ALA A 93 2.81 15.13 15.25
CA ALA A 93 1.83 15.68 14.31
C ALA A 93 0.46 15.92 14.97
N ASN A 94 -0.04 14.95 15.73
CA ASN A 94 -1.33 15.06 16.40
C ASN A 94 -1.31 16.04 17.58
N SER A 95 -0.21 16.08 18.34
CA SER A 95 -0.04 17.05 19.44
C SER A 95 0.00 18.48 18.91
N LEU A 96 0.79 18.75 17.86
CA LEU A 96 0.85 20.08 17.23
C LEU A 96 -0.50 20.48 16.64
N ARG A 97 -1.22 19.55 16.00
CA ARG A 97 -2.57 19.80 15.51
C ARG A 97 -3.52 20.20 16.63
N ALA A 98 -3.50 19.48 17.75
CA ALA A 98 -4.38 19.75 18.89
C ALA A 98 -4.04 21.05 19.61
N LEU A 99 -2.75 21.29 19.89
CA LEU A 99 -2.27 22.45 20.64
C LEU A 99 -2.49 23.78 19.89
N PHE A 100 -2.26 23.78 18.57
CA PHE A 100 -2.34 24.99 17.75
C PHE A 100 -3.59 25.06 16.87
N ALA A 101 -4.54 24.12 17.05
CA ALA A 101 -5.75 23.99 16.25
C ALA A 101 -5.48 24.08 14.72
N LEU A 102 -4.37 23.50 14.27
CA LEU A 102 -3.87 23.68 12.90
C LEU A 102 -4.85 23.09 11.89
N LYS A 103 -5.13 23.87 10.86
CA LYS A 103 -5.92 23.46 9.69
C LYS A 103 -5.12 23.72 8.41
N ALA A 104 -5.45 23.00 7.34
CA ALA A 104 -5.04 23.35 5.99
C ALA A 104 -3.51 23.52 5.84
N LYS A 105 -3.10 24.74 5.44
CA LYS A 105 -1.72 25.18 5.24
C LYS A 105 -0.86 24.96 6.49
N GLY A 106 -1.37 25.25 7.69
CA GLY A 106 -0.64 25.02 8.94
C GLY A 106 -0.31 23.55 9.15
N MET A 107 -1.29 22.66 8.89
CA MET A 107 -1.07 21.22 8.98
C MET A 107 -0.12 20.71 7.88
N SER A 108 -0.24 21.25 6.67
CA SER A 108 0.63 20.89 5.55
C SER A 108 2.09 21.22 5.84
N PHE A 109 2.36 22.34 6.55
CA PHE A 109 3.71 22.74 6.92
C PHE A 109 4.30 21.79 7.98
N VAL A 110 3.52 21.41 9.00
CA VAL A 110 3.94 20.41 9.99
C VAL A 110 4.27 19.09 9.32
N TRP A 111 3.38 18.57 8.47
CA TRP A 111 3.64 17.33 7.74
C TRP A 111 4.83 17.42 6.81
N LEU A 112 5.00 18.54 6.11
CA LEU A 112 6.16 18.78 5.26
C LEU A 112 7.45 18.70 6.06
N LEU A 113 7.53 19.41 7.18
CA LEU A 113 8.74 19.48 8.00
C LEU A 113 9.10 18.11 8.59
N LEU A 114 8.12 17.41 9.16
CA LEU A 114 8.32 16.06 9.68
C LEU A 114 8.70 15.06 8.58
N SER A 115 8.07 15.18 7.40
CA SER A 115 8.36 14.29 6.28
C SER A 115 9.73 14.56 5.67
N LEU A 116 10.14 15.82 5.55
CA LEU A 116 11.49 16.17 5.08
C LEU A 116 12.55 15.68 6.07
N ALA A 117 12.32 15.80 7.38
CA ALA A 117 13.23 15.23 8.38
C ALA A 117 13.38 13.71 8.19
N TYR A 118 12.27 13.01 7.98
CA TYR A 118 12.27 11.58 7.70
C TYR A 118 12.99 11.22 6.39
N LEU A 119 12.71 11.93 5.29
CA LEU A 119 13.34 11.70 3.99
C LEU A 119 14.83 12.04 4.00
N SER A 120 15.26 13.07 4.75
CA SER A 120 16.67 13.40 4.92
C SER A 120 17.43 12.25 5.58
N TYR A 121 16.83 11.55 6.55
CA TYR A 121 17.41 10.33 7.11
C TYR A 121 17.46 9.19 6.08
N LEU A 122 16.38 8.99 5.32
CA LEU A 122 16.31 7.90 4.34
C LEU A 122 17.26 8.08 3.15
N HIS A 123 17.42 9.30 2.65
CA HIS A 123 18.06 9.56 1.35
C HIS A 123 19.27 10.50 1.44
N GLY A 124 19.55 11.07 2.62
CA GLY A 124 20.64 12.04 2.80
C GLY A 124 20.57 13.17 1.77
N ALA A 125 21.70 13.47 1.15
CA ALA A 125 21.83 14.49 0.11
C ALA A 125 20.95 14.22 -1.12
N CYS A 126 20.63 12.96 -1.44
CA CYS A 126 19.82 12.62 -2.61
C CYS A 126 18.38 13.16 -2.55
N ILE A 127 17.92 13.65 -1.40
CA ILE A 127 16.65 14.39 -1.32
C ILE A 127 16.62 15.59 -2.27
N LEU A 128 17.78 16.19 -2.58
CA LEU A 128 17.90 17.28 -3.54
C LEU A 128 17.43 16.88 -4.94
N PHE A 129 17.67 15.64 -5.37
CA PHE A 129 17.18 15.16 -6.67
C PHE A 129 15.66 15.03 -6.67
N ILE A 130 15.09 14.47 -5.59
CA ILE A 130 13.63 14.34 -5.45
C ILE A 130 12.97 15.72 -5.53
N LEU A 131 13.47 16.68 -4.74
CA LEU A 131 12.90 18.03 -4.67
C LEU A 131 13.09 18.81 -5.97
N SER A 132 14.24 18.65 -6.65
CA SER A 132 14.50 19.32 -7.93
C SER A 132 13.55 18.82 -9.02
N ILE A 133 13.40 17.50 -9.18
CA ILE A 133 12.49 16.91 -10.18
C ILE A 133 11.03 17.27 -9.85
N ALA A 134 10.65 17.19 -8.57
CA ALA A 134 9.33 17.61 -8.11
C ALA A 134 9.04 19.09 -8.44
N SER A 135 10.02 19.98 -8.23
CA SER A 135 9.88 21.41 -8.49
C SER A 135 9.75 21.70 -9.99
N LEU A 136 10.56 21.06 -10.82
CA LEU A 136 10.46 21.17 -12.29
C LEU A 136 9.08 20.71 -12.78
N ASN A 137 8.57 19.60 -12.25
CA ASN A 137 7.23 19.13 -12.58
C ASN A 137 6.13 20.10 -12.14
N PHE A 138 6.27 20.69 -10.94
CA PHE A 138 5.31 21.69 -10.48
C PHE A 138 5.24 22.87 -11.43
N LEU A 139 6.40 23.41 -11.83
CA LEU A 139 6.47 24.52 -12.81
C LEU A 139 5.84 24.12 -14.14
N LEU A 140 6.18 22.94 -14.66
CA LEU A 140 5.61 22.38 -15.89
C LEU A 140 4.08 22.29 -15.79
N VAL A 141 3.54 21.72 -14.71
CA VAL A 141 2.09 21.62 -14.50
C VAL A 141 1.46 23.01 -14.46
N LYS A 142 2.02 23.95 -13.69
CA LYS A 142 1.47 25.31 -13.56
C LYS A 142 1.48 26.07 -14.89
N MET A 143 2.48 25.84 -15.75
CA MET A 143 2.59 26.47 -17.07
C MET A 143 1.66 25.84 -18.12
N PHE A 144 1.60 24.50 -18.16
CA PHE A 144 0.96 23.79 -19.28
C PHE A 144 -0.45 23.27 -18.97
N ALA A 145 -0.92 23.31 -17.71
CA ALA A 145 -2.20 22.69 -17.33
C ALA A 145 -3.45 23.24 -18.04
N GLN A 146 -3.42 24.40 -18.69
CA GLN A 146 -4.57 24.90 -19.46
C GLN A 146 -4.39 24.69 -20.97
N THR A 147 -3.34 23.98 -21.37
CA THR A 147 -3.00 23.77 -22.78
C THR A 147 -3.45 22.38 -23.25
N LYS A 148 -3.66 22.27 -24.57
CA LYS A 148 -4.01 21.02 -25.25
C LYS A 148 -2.92 19.95 -25.13
N TYR A 149 -1.67 20.39 -24.97
CA TYR A 149 -0.49 19.54 -24.88
C TYR A 149 -0.15 19.10 -23.45
N PHE A 150 -0.97 19.48 -22.47
CA PHE A 150 -0.73 19.18 -21.06
C PHE A 150 -0.42 17.69 -20.81
N SER A 151 -1.32 16.80 -21.26
CA SER A 151 -1.22 15.37 -20.99
C SER A 151 0.05 14.76 -21.62
N PRO A 152 0.34 14.95 -22.93
CA PRO A 152 1.61 14.51 -23.51
C PRO A 152 2.86 15.03 -22.78
N VAL A 153 2.90 16.33 -22.45
CA VAL A 153 4.07 16.95 -21.81
C VAL A 153 4.29 16.41 -20.40
N LEU A 154 3.21 16.23 -19.62
CA LEU A 154 3.28 15.64 -18.28
C LEU A 154 3.79 14.20 -18.32
N TRP A 155 3.25 13.36 -19.21
CA TRP A 155 3.66 11.96 -19.32
C TRP A 155 5.08 11.81 -19.82
N LEU A 156 5.48 12.59 -20.84
CA LEU A 156 6.84 12.59 -21.36
C LEU A 156 7.84 12.91 -20.25
N PHE A 157 7.58 13.97 -19.47
CA PHE A 157 8.42 14.35 -18.33
C PHE A 157 8.55 13.21 -17.30
N ASN A 158 7.42 12.63 -16.87
CA ASN A 158 7.43 11.60 -15.83
C ASN A 158 8.06 10.29 -16.30
N ILE A 159 7.78 9.86 -17.54
CA ILE A 159 8.41 8.66 -18.14
C ILE A 159 9.91 8.88 -18.34
N PHE A 160 10.32 10.07 -18.80
CA PHE A 160 11.73 10.41 -18.95
C PHE A 160 12.48 10.23 -17.62
N PHE A 161 12.00 10.85 -16.53
CA PHE A 161 12.65 10.70 -15.22
C PHE A 161 12.53 9.28 -14.66
N LEU A 162 11.43 8.56 -14.90
CA LEU A 162 11.31 7.15 -14.53
C LEU A 162 12.39 6.29 -15.20
N LEU A 163 12.60 6.49 -16.51
CA LEU A 163 13.61 5.78 -17.28
C LEU A 163 15.02 6.16 -16.85
N CYS A 164 15.33 7.45 -16.71
CA CYS A 164 16.63 7.89 -16.24
C CYS A 164 16.95 7.33 -14.84
N ASN A 165 16.00 7.39 -13.92
CA ASN A 165 16.18 6.81 -12.58
C ASN A 165 16.45 5.31 -12.61
N ARG A 166 15.83 4.58 -13.55
CA ARG A 166 16.03 3.14 -13.72
C ARG A 166 17.37 2.81 -14.38
N VAL A 167 17.75 3.54 -15.44
CA VAL A 167 18.97 3.30 -16.22
C VAL A 167 20.21 3.64 -15.41
N TYR A 168 20.20 4.77 -14.69
CA TYR A 168 21.35 5.22 -13.90
C TYR A 168 21.37 4.65 -12.47
N GLU A 169 20.31 3.94 -12.06
CA GLU A 169 20.12 3.50 -10.67
C GLU A 169 20.24 4.66 -9.65
N GLY A 170 19.65 5.81 -10.02
CA GLY A 170 19.83 7.09 -9.34
C GLY A 170 21.01 7.90 -9.89
N TYR A 171 21.18 9.13 -9.42
CA TYR A 171 22.20 10.05 -9.94
C TYR A 171 23.34 10.24 -8.95
N SER A 172 24.52 10.50 -9.49
CA SER A 172 25.70 10.89 -8.71
C SER A 172 25.97 12.37 -8.80
N PHE A 173 26.29 12.97 -7.65
CA PHE A 173 26.61 14.38 -7.56
C PHE A 173 27.90 14.72 -8.31
N SER A 174 28.85 13.78 -8.35
CA SER A 174 30.07 13.86 -9.17
C SER A 174 29.83 14.10 -10.66
N ILE A 175 28.68 13.66 -11.22
CA ILE A 175 28.32 13.91 -12.63
C ILE A 175 28.10 15.41 -12.88
N PHE A 176 27.63 16.15 -11.87
CA PHE A 176 27.34 17.58 -11.97
C PHE A 176 28.54 18.46 -11.61
N GLY A 177 29.64 17.86 -11.16
CA GLY A 177 30.90 18.55 -10.88
C GLY A 177 31.66 17.94 -9.70
N GLN A 178 33.00 17.97 -9.77
CA GLN A 178 33.87 17.44 -8.70
C GLN A 178 33.63 18.11 -7.35
N GLN A 179 33.21 19.38 -7.32
CA GLN A 179 32.91 20.11 -6.08
C GLN A 179 31.75 19.50 -5.28
N LEU A 180 30.81 18.81 -5.94
CA LEU A 180 29.66 18.18 -5.30
C LEU A 180 29.91 16.69 -5.00
N ALA A 181 31.03 16.11 -5.45
CA ALA A 181 31.31 14.69 -5.31
C ALA A 181 31.32 14.22 -3.84
N TYR A 182 31.66 15.09 -2.88
CA TYR A 182 31.62 14.74 -1.46
C TYR A 182 30.21 14.35 -0.96
N LEU A 183 29.15 14.87 -1.60
CA LEU A 183 27.76 14.54 -1.29
C LEU A 183 27.40 13.10 -1.66
N ASP A 184 28.14 12.47 -2.58
CA ASP A 184 27.95 11.06 -2.92
C ASP A 184 28.25 10.12 -1.73
N ASN A 185 28.95 10.59 -0.69
CA ASN A 185 29.16 9.85 0.57
C ASN A 185 27.94 9.88 1.50
N TYR A 186 26.94 10.74 1.24
CA TYR A 186 25.79 10.97 2.10
C TYR A 186 24.47 10.60 1.41
N ARG A 187 24.34 9.36 0.93
CA ARG A 187 23.15 8.89 0.17
C ARG A 187 22.00 8.33 1.00
N GLY A 188 22.12 8.36 2.33
CA GLY A 188 21.14 7.80 3.25
C GLY A 188 21.08 6.28 3.24
N THR A 189 20.08 5.73 3.92
CA THR A 189 19.93 4.27 4.14
C THR A 189 19.13 3.57 3.05
N PHE A 190 18.32 4.32 2.28
CA PHE A 190 17.39 3.76 1.31
C PHE A 190 17.58 4.40 -0.07
N ARG A 191 17.51 3.58 -1.13
CA ARG A 191 17.67 4.04 -2.51
C ARG A 191 16.49 4.90 -2.93
N TRP A 192 16.72 6.20 -3.08
CA TRP A 192 15.69 7.20 -3.38
C TRP A 192 14.94 6.91 -4.68
N HIS A 193 15.64 6.45 -5.73
CA HIS A 193 15.07 6.20 -7.05
C HIS A 193 14.01 5.06 -7.05
N ILE A 194 14.03 4.16 -6.07
CA ILE A 194 13.01 3.11 -5.92
C ILE A 194 11.72 3.70 -5.36
N CYS A 195 11.82 4.49 -4.28
CA CYS A 195 10.67 5.18 -3.68
C CYS A 195 10.09 6.23 -4.63
N PHE A 196 10.93 6.82 -5.49
CA PHE A 196 10.53 7.85 -6.44
C PHE A 196 9.44 7.39 -7.42
N ASN A 197 9.29 6.08 -7.66
CA ASN A 197 8.18 5.53 -8.44
C ASN A 197 6.81 5.96 -7.88
N PHE A 198 6.64 5.96 -6.56
CA PHE A 198 5.40 6.43 -5.92
C PHE A 198 5.26 7.96 -6.01
N VAL A 199 6.38 8.68 -5.94
CA VAL A 199 6.40 10.14 -6.09
C VAL A 199 5.93 10.54 -7.50
N ILE A 200 6.37 9.85 -8.54
CA ILE A 200 5.92 10.07 -9.93
C ILE A 200 4.40 9.90 -10.06
N LEU A 201 3.82 8.85 -9.47
CA LEU A 201 2.37 8.64 -9.51
C LEU A 201 1.62 9.81 -8.85
N ARG A 202 2.15 10.33 -7.75
CA ARG A 202 1.60 11.52 -7.08
C ARG A 202 1.77 12.79 -7.90
N MET A 203 2.92 12.97 -8.58
CA MET A 203 3.14 14.09 -9.49
C MET A 203 2.12 14.09 -10.64
N ILE A 204 1.86 12.91 -11.21
CA ILE A 204 0.84 12.72 -12.24
C ILE A 204 -0.56 13.02 -11.67
N SER A 205 -0.90 12.51 -10.49
CA SER A 205 -2.18 12.80 -9.83
C SER A 205 -2.38 14.30 -9.59
N PHE A 206 -1.38 14.99 -9.04
CA PHE A 206 -1.43 16.44 -8.85
C PHE A 206 -1.64 17.18 -10.17
N GLY A 207 -0.93 16.77 -11.23
CA GLY A 207 -1.07 17.33 -12.55
C GLY A 207 -2.50 17.28 -13.06
N TYR A 208 -3.11 16.10 -13.07
CA TYR A 208 -4.49 15.93 -13.55
C TYR A 208 -5.51 16.61 -12.63
N ASP A 209 -5.34 16.51 -11.31
CA ASP A 209 -6.23 17.18 -10.35
C ASP A 209 -6.20 18.70 -10.56
N TYR A 210 -5.04 19.28 -10.88
CA TYR A 210 -4.92 20.70 -11.20
C TYR A 210 -5.50 21.06 -12.58
N HIS A 211 -5.28 20.22 -13.60
CA HIS A 211 -5.85 20.41 -14.94
C HIS A 211 -7.38 20.41 -14.91
N TRP A 212 -7.99 19.40 -14.27
CA TRP A 212 -9.44 19.28 -14.17
C TRP A 212 -10.07 20.31 -13.23
N ALA A 213 -9.33 20.87 -12.27
CA ALA A 213 -9.81 22.01 -11.48
C ALA A 213 -10.05 23.30 -12.31
N HIS A 214 -9.60 23.35 -13.56
CA HIS A 214 -9.85 24.45 -14.50
C HIS A 214 -10.97 24.14 -15.50
N GLN A 215 -11.54 22.93 -15.47
CA GLN A 215 -12.61 22.50 -16.36
C GLN A 215 -13.93 22.37 -15.58
N ASP A 216 -15.03 22.24 -16.31
CA ASP A 216 -16.32 22.00 -15.69
C ASP A 216 -16.33 20.67 -14.92
N PRO A 217 -17.03 20.60 -13.77
CA PRO A 217 -17.04 19.40 -12.95
C PRO A 217 -17.60 18.20 -13.72
N LEU A 218 -16.73 17.24 -14.04
CA LEU A 218 -17.15 15.97 -14.67
C LEU A 218 -17.90 15.05 -13.69
N PHE A 219 -17.70 15.26 -12.38
CA PHE A 219 -18.25 14.40 -11.33
C PHE A 219 -19.56 14.97 -10.75
N ASP A 220 -20.66 14.26 -11.00
CA ASP A 220 -21.96 14.58 -10.41
C ASP A 220 -22.06 14.12 -8.95
N GLN A 221 -21.70 15.04 -8.06
CA GLN A 221 -21.69 14.81 -6.61
C GLN A 221 -23.08 14.43 -6.07
N GLN A 222 -24.16 15.04 -6.59
CA GLN A 222 -25.51 14.78 -6.09
C GLN A 222 -25.95 13.35 -6.43
N LYS A 223 -25.77 12.93 -7.69
CA LYS A 223 -26.06 11.55 -8.10
C LYS A 223 -25.23 10.54 -7.31
N HIS A 224 -23.97 10.86 -7.01
CA HIS A 224 -23.14 9.98 -6.20
C HIS A 224 -23.67 9.83 -4.77
N ILE A 225 -23.99 10.94 -4.09
CA ILE A 225 -24.52 10.90 -2.72
C ILE A 225 -25.82 10.09 -2.66
N GLN A 226 -26.69 10.21 -3.67
CA GLN A 226 -27.93 9.44 -3.77
C GLN A 226 -27.73 7.93 -4.05
N ARG A 227 -26.55 7.48 -4.48
CA ARG A 227 -26.27 6.07 -4.77
C ARG A 227 -25.35 5.41 -3.74
N CYS A 228 -24.44 6.17 -3.14
CA CYS A 228 -23.46 5.66 -2.20
C CYS A 228 -24.05 5.50 -0.79
N HIS A 229 -24.05 4.27 -0.26
CA HIS A 229 -24.55 3.99 1.09
C HIS A 229 -23.81 4.76 2.18
N THR A 230 -22.48 4.93 2.04
CA THR A 230 -21.67 5.69 3.00
C THR A 230 -22.05 7.17 2.98
N CYS A 231 -22.13 7.77 1.79
CA CYS A 231 -22.51 9.18 1.64
C CYS A 231 -23.93 9.47 2.13
N LYS A 232 -24.87 8.53 1.92
CA LYS A 232 -26.23 8.64 2.48
C LYS A 232 -26.27 8.71 3.99
N SER A 233 -25.33 8.05 4.68
CA SER A 233 -25.24 8.07 6.14
C SER A 233 -24.63 9.35 6.72
N GLY A 234 -24.29 10.35 5.87
CA GLY A 234 -23.64 11.59 6.28
C GLY A 234 -22.10 11.51 6.37
N LYS A 235 -21.51 10.33 6.13
CA LYS A 235 -20.06 10.12 6.06
C LYS A 235 -19.52 10.41 4.65
N THR A 236 -18.32 10.97 4.54
CA THR A 236 -17.68 11.26 3.25
C THR A 236 -16.90 10.07 2.74
N CYS A 237 -17.37 9.39 1.69
CA CYS A 237 -16.61 8.25 1.14
C CYS A 237 -15.33 8.69 0.43
N TYR A 238 -14.31 7.81 0.38
CA TYR A 238 -13.03 8.11 -0.27
C TYR A 238 -13.17 8.54 -1.74
N ARG A 239 -14.07 7.92 -2.51
CA ARG A 239 -14.31 8.29 -3.92
C ARG A 239 -14.77 9.74 -4.05
N LEU A 240 -15.61 10.22 -3.13
CA LEU A 240 -16.03 11.62 -3.12
C LEU A 240 -14.85 12.56 -2.84
N LEU A 241 -13.94 12.18 -1.93
CA LEU A 241 -12.73 12.97 -1.63
C LEU A 241 -11.77 13.03 -2.83
N GLN A 242 -11.68 11.96 -3.61
CA GLN A 242 -10.84 11.86 -4.79
C GLN A 242 -11.37 12.68 -5.97
N GLU A 243 -12.67 12.58 -6.26
CA GLU A 243 -13.28 13.16 -7.46
C GLU A 243 -13.68 14.63 -7.27
N ARG A 244 -13.87 15.07 -6.02
CA ARG A 244 -14.22 16.45 -5.72
C ARG A 244 -13.00 17.35 -5.88
N SER A 245 -13.05 18.26 -6.85
CA SER A 245 -12.02 19.29 -7.02
C SER A 245 -11.92 20.17 -5.77
N VAL A 246 -10.68 20.46 -5.37
CA VAL A 246 -10.37 21.36 -4.25
C VAL A 246 -10.25 22.81 -4.73
N GLN A 247 -10.31 23.76 -3.80
CA GLN A 247 -10.18 25.19 -4.12
C GLN A 247 -8.79 25.50 -4.73
N LYS A 248 -8.74 26.48 -5.65
CA LYS A 248 -7.53 26.81 -6.42
C LYS A 248 -6.35 27.26 -5.54
N ASP A 249 -6.60 27.88 -4.40
CA ASP A 249 -5.58 28.33 -3.43
C ASP A 249 -4.85 27.16 -2.75
N LYS A 250 -5.45 25.96 -2.74
CA LYS A 250 -4.84 24.75 -2.18
C LYS A 250 -3.78 24.15 -3.11
N PHE A 251 -3.77 24.48 -4.40
CA PHE A 251 -2.73 24.08 -5.36
C PHE A 251 -1.47 24.96 -5.27
N SER A 252 -0.95 25.04 -4.04
CA SER A 252 0.29 25.75 -3.69
C SER A 252 1.49 24.80 -3.71
N PHE A 253 2.68 25.36 -3.90
CA PHE A 253 3.92 24.58 -3.93
C PHE A 253 4.17 23.82 -2.62
N SER A 254 3.94 24.45 -1.46
CA SER A 254 4.15 23.82 -0.15
C SER A 254 3.25 22.61 0.07
N ILE A 255 1.96 22.70 -0.30
CA ILE A 255 1.01 21.59 -0.18
C ILE A 255 1.36 20.47 -1.17
N TYR A 256 1.78 20.84 -2.38
CA TYR A 256 2.25 19.89 -3.38
C TYR A 256 3.44 19.07 -2.88
N ILE A 257 4.50 19.73 -2.37
CA ILE A 257 5.65 19.00 -1.83
C ILE A 257 5.23 18.16 -0.62
N ALA A 258 4.43 18.71 0.30
CA ALA A 258 3.92 17.97 1.47
C ALA A 258 3.19 16.67 1.06
N TYR A 259 2.40 16.72 0.00
CA TYR A 259 1.71 15.57 -0.57
C TYR A 259 2.69 14.54 -1.18
N LEU A 260 3.65 15.00 -1.97
CA LEU A 260 4.65 14.12 -2.60
C LEU A 260 5.48 13.38 -1.56
N VAL A 261 5.98 14.10 -0.56
CA VAL A 261 6.89 13.54 0.46
C VAL A 261 6.17 12.96 1.67
N TYR A 262 4.83 12.94 1.69
CA TYR A 262 4.06 12.52 2.86
C TYR A 262 4.53 11.16 3.42
N ALA A 263 5.24 11.23 4.55
CA ALA A 263 6.02 10.12 5.10
C ALA A 263 5.22 8.83 5.32
N PRO A 264 3.98 8.87 5.86
CA PRO A 264 3.23 7.65 6.17
C PRO A 264 2.99 6.71 5.00
N VAL A 265 3.02 7.21 3.76
CA VAL A 265 2.82 6.39 2.56
C VAL A 265 3.94 6.61 1.53
N TYR A 266 5.08 7.16 1.95
CA TYR A 266 6.18 7.52 1.03
C TYR A 266 6.97 6.31 0.51
N ILE A 267 7.43 5.42 1.42
CA ILE A 267 8.24 4.24 1.04
C ILE A 267 7.37 3.18 0.37
N ALA A 268 6.23 2.89 1.00
CA ALA A 268 5.26 1.92 0.55
C ALA A 268 3.90 2.26 1.16
N GLY A 269 2.85 1.66 0.62
CA GLY A 269 1.50 1.88 1.08
C GLY A 269 0.57 2.25 -0.07
N PRO A 270 -0.66 2.65 0.25
CA PRO A 270 -1.62 3.02 -0.76
C PRO A 270 -1.27 4.34 -1.43
N ILE A 271 -1.57 4.42 -2.72
CA ILE A 271 -1.48 5.62 -3.53
C ILE A 271 -2.74 6.45 -3.25
N ILE A 272 -2.53 7.70 -2.86
CA ILE A 272 -3.59 8.66 -2.51
C ILE A 272 -3.58 9.73 -3.60
N SER A 273 -4.75 10.17 -4.07
CA SER A 273 -4.83 11.32 -5.01
C SER A 273 -4.58 12.65 -4.30
N PHE A 274 -4.21 13.69 -5.05
CA PHE A 274 -3.97 15.01 -4.47
C PHE A 274 -5.26 15.58 -3.85
N ASN A 275 -6.39 15.52 -4.57
CA ASN A 275 -7.68 15.97 -4.05
C ASN A 275 -8.07 15.27 -2.74
N ALA A 276 -7.88 13.95 -2.64
CA ALA A 276 -8.20 13.19 -1.45
C ALA A 276 -7.28 13.53 -0.27
N PHE A 277 -5.99 13.74 -0.52
CA PHE A 277 -5.05 14.17 0.51
C PHE A 277 -5.39 15.57 1.04
N VAL A 278 -5.60 16.53 0.14
CA VAL A 278 -5.86 17.93 0.51
C VAL A 278 -7.20 18.09 1.22
N SER A 279 -8.24 17.37 0.81
CA SER A 279 -9.55 17.40 1.45
C SER A 279 -9.50 16.99 2.93
N GLN A 280 -8.46 16.23 3.33
CA GLN A 280 -8.26 15.71 4.68
C GLN A 280 -7.23 16.52 5.50
N LEU A 281 -6.67 17.61 4.93
CA LEU A 281 -5.79 18.53 5.66
C LEU A 281 -6.56 19.42 6.65
N ASP A 282 -7.76 19.84 6.26
CA ASP A 282 -8.59 20.77 7.03
C ASP A 282 -9.36 20.04 8.13
N THR A 283 -9.88 18.86 7.78
CA THR A 283 -10.66 18.02 8.67
C THR A 283 -10.09 16.61 8.59
N PRO A 284 -9.64 16.01 9.70
CA PRO A 284 -9.16 14.63 9.69
C PRO A 284 -10.29 13.68 9.27
N GLN A 285 -9.90 12.50 8.80
CA GLN A 285 -10.85 11.44 8.46
C GLN A 285 -11.83 11.18 9.62
N ASN A 286 -13.11 11.02 9.29
CA ASN A 286 -14.19 10.74 10.23
C ASN A 286 -14.91 9.40 9.95
N ASN A 287 -14.41 8.65 8.97
CA ASN A 287 -15.02 7.38 8.56
C ASN A 287 -14.72 6.27 9.57
N TYR A 288 -13.50 6.25 10.10
CA TYR A 288 -13.00 5.27 11.05
C TYR A 288 -12.94 5.88 12.45
N THR A 289 -13.68 5.29 13.38
CA THR A 289 -13.61 5.64 14.80
C THR A 289 -12.30 5.12 15.40
N VAL A 290 -11.93 5.62 16.59
CA VAL A 290 -10.77 5.11 17.34
C VAL A 290 -10.86 3.59 17.54
N LYS A 291 -12.07 3.09 17.83
CA LYS A 291 -12.34 1.64 17.95
C LYS A 291 -12.01 0.89 16.66
N ASP A 292 -12.39 1.43 15.51
CA ASP A 292 -12.12 0.81 14.21
C ASP A 292 -10.61 0.80 13.90
N ILE A 293 -9.91 1.89 14.23
CA ILE A 293 -8.45 2.01 14.06
C ILE A 293 -7.72 1.02 14.98
N SER A 294 -8.12 0.90 16.25
CA SER A 294 -7.55 -0.08 17.18
C SER A 294 -7.77 -1.52 16.70
N TRP A 295 -8.98 -1.84 16.21
CA TRP A 295 -9.25 -3.15 15.61
C TRP A 295 -8.42 -3.38 14.35
N TYR A 296 -8.21 -2.35 13.54
CA TYR A 296 -7.36 -2.46 12.36
C TYR A 296 -5.91 -2.81 12.75
N GLY A 297 -5.36 -2.16 13.78
CA GLY A 297 -4.04 -2.47 14.33
C GLY A 297 -3.95 -3.89 14.92
N LEU A 298 -4.97 -4.33 15.66
CA LEU A 298 -5.02 -5.69 16.21
C LEU A 298 -5.08 -6.75 15.10
N ARG A 299 -5.87 -6.53 14.04
CA ARG A 299 -5.90 -7.43 12.86
C ARG A 299 -4.53 -7.51 12.18
N TRP A 300 -3.80 -6.40 12.13
CA TRP A 300 -2.45 -6.37 11.61
C TRP A 300 -1.50 -7.23 12.47
N LEU A 301 -1.56 -7.10 13.81
CA LEU A 301 -0.76 -7.93 14.72
C LEU A 301 -1.04 -9.43 14.56
N ILE A 302 -2.32 -9.82 14.49
CA ILE A 302 -2.72 -11.21 14.25
C ILE A 302 -2.16 -11.72 12.91
N SER A 303 -2.25 -10.88 11.86
CA SER A 303 -1.72 -11.22 10.53
C SER A 303 -0.19 -11.32 10.54
N PHE A 304 0.49 -10.50 11.35
CA PHE A 304 1.93 -10.52 11.52
C PHE A 304 2.37 -11.81 12.23
N SER A 305 1.69 -12.20 13.32
CA SER A 305 1.91 -13.48 13.99
C SER A 305 1.69 -14.66 13.05
N LEU A 306 0.66 -14.61 12.20
CA LEU A 306 0.42 -15.63 11.17
C LEU A 306 1.58 -15.70 10.17
N MET A 307 2.11 -14.56 9.72
CA MET A 307 3.27 -14.53 8.84
C MET A 307 4.50 -15.14 9.50
N GLU A 308 4.80 -14.77 10.74
CA GLU A 308 5.91 -15.36 11.50
C GLU A 308 5.73 -16.87 11.66
N LEU A 309 4.53 -17.35 11.99
CA LEU A 309 4.26 -18.77 12.08
C LEU A 309 4.50 -19.48 10.74
N MET A 310 3.99 -18.91 9.65
CA MET A 310 4.11 -19.46 8.30
C MET A 310 5.58 -19.57 7.84
N THR A 311 6.42 -18.57 8.14
CA THR A 311 7.84 -18.57 7.74
C THR A 311 8.70 -19.51 8.58
N HIS A 312 8.34 -19.78 9.83
CA HIS A 312 9.04 -20.77 10.64
C HIS A 312 8.59 -22.21 10.36
N LEU A 313 7.31 -22.41 9.99
CA LEU A 313 6.74 -23.74 9.84
C LEU A 313 6.86 -24.33 8.44
N PHE A 314 6.62 -23.54 7.39
CA PHE A 314 6.48 -24.11 6.03
C PHE A 314 7.61 -23.74 5.08
N ARG A 315 8.31 -22.63 5.33
CA ARG A 315 9.53 -22.21 4.61
C ARG A 315 9.41 -22.17 3.07
N TYR A 316 8.23 -21.81 2.56
CA TYR A 316 7.90 -21.88 1.14
C TYR A 316 8.85 -21.13 0.20
N ASN A 317 9.37 -19.96 0.59
CA ASN A 317 10.26 -19.20 -0.29
C ASN A 317 11.67 -19.81 -0.29
N ALA A 318 12.12 -20.38 0.83
CA ALA A 318 13.38 -21.11 0.88
C ALA A 318 13.36 -22.29 -0.13
N PHE A 319 12.26 -23.05 -0.19
CA PHE A 319 12.09 -24.09 -1.21
C PHE A 319 12.23 -23.55 -2.64
N ALA A 320 11.57 -22.42 -2.92
CA ALA A 320 11.63 -21.78 -4.23
C ALA A 320 13.05 -21.31 -4.59
N ILE A 321 13.82 -20.76 -3.65
CA ILE A 321 15.18 -20.31 -3.93
C ILE A 321 16.17 -21.49 -4.02
N SER A 322 15.98 -22.55 -3.22
CA SER A 322 16.81 -23.76 -3.26
C SER A 322 16.66 -24.60 -4.53
N ARG A 323 15.68 -24.30 -5.38
CA ARG A 323 15.44 -25.00 -6.65
C ARG A 323 15.15 -26.50 -6.51
N LEU A 324 14.56 -26.90 -5.38
CA LEU A 324 14.24 -28.28 -5.06
C LEU A 324 13.09 -28.86 -5.90
N TRP A 325 12.40 -28.05 -6.71
CA TRP A 325 11.29 -28.49 -7.57
C TRP A 325 11.65 -29.65 -8.52
N LYS A 326 12.93 -29.87 -8.82
CA LYS A 326 13.37 -30.99 -9.68
C LYS A 326 13.27 -32.35 -8.99
N LEU A 327 13.30 -32.37 -7.66
CA LEU A 327 13.31 -33.57 -6.83
C LEU A 327 11.94 -33.89 -6.24
N LEU A 328 11.00 -32.95 -6.35
CA LEU A 328 9.70 -33.00 -5.69
C LEU A 328 8.61 -33.53 -6.62
N SER A 329 7.59 -34.15 -6.03
CA SER A 329 6.41 -34.59 -6.77
C SER A 329 5.62 -33.39 -7.32
N PRO A 330 4.82 -33.57 -8.39
CA PRO A 330 3.95 -32.50 -8.90
C PRO A 330 3.02 -31.91 -7.84
N MET A 331 2.56 -32.73 -6.89
CA MET A 331 1.70 -32.27 -5.80
C MET A 331 2.47 -31.37 -4.82
N ASP A 332 3.71 -31.73 -4.48
CA ASP A 332 4.55 -30.94 -3.58
C ASP A 332 4.93 -29.60 -4.21
N ILE A 333 5.21 -29.59 -5.52
CA ILE A 333 5.44 -28.35 -6.28
C ILE A 333 4.21 -27.45 -6.23
N PHE A 334 3.01 -28.01 -6.41
CA PHE A 334 1.75 -27.26 -6.28
C PHE A 334 1.60 -26.64 -4.90
N ILE A 335 1.84 -27.42 -3.84
CA ILE A 335 1.74 -26.98 -2.44
C ILE A 335 2.70 -25.82 -2.16
N ILE A 336 3.96 -25.95 -2.58
CA ILE A 336 4.97 -24.91 -2.41
C ILE A 336 4.58 -23.66 -3.20
N GLY A 337 4.19 -23.79 -4.46
CA GLY A 337 3.75 -22.67 -5.30
C GLY A 337 2.54 -21.94 -4.71
N TYR A 338 1.55 -22.69 -4.22
CA TYR A 338 0.40 -22.14 -3.51
C TYR A 338 0.81 -21.42 -2.22
N GLY A 339 1.74 -21.99 -1.46
CA GLY A 339 2.31 -21.39 -0.25
C GLY A 339 3.05 -20.08 -0.53
N VAL A 340 3.90 -20.03 -1.56
CA VAL A 340 4.60 -18.83 -2.02
C VAL A 340 3.61 -17.73 -2.41
N LEU A 341 2.52 -18.08 -3.09
CA LEU A 341 1.49 -17.12 -3.48
C LEU A 341 0.77 -16.52 -2.27
N ASN A 342 0.42 -17.34 -1.28
CA ASN A 342 -0.18 -16.88 -0.02
C ASN A 342 0.81 -16.05 0.81
N PHE A 343 2.09 -16.44 0.84
CA PHE A 343 3.16 -15.64 1.43
C PHE A 343 3.24 -14.26 0.79
N MET A 344 3.27 -14.21 -0.54
CA MET A 344 3.35 -12.94 -1.28
C MET A 344 2.16 -12.04 -0.97
N TRP A 345 0.94 -12.59 -0.93
CA TRP A 345 -0.26 -11.84 -0.55
C TRP A 345 -0.15 -11.28 0.87
N LEU A 346 0.20 -12.13 1.85
CA LEU A 346 0.27 -11.75 3.26
C LEU A 346 1.38 -10.72 3.51
N LYS A 347 2.53 -10.87 2.83
CA LYS A 347 3.65 -9.92 2.87
C LYS A 347 3.20 -8.52 2.47
N PHE A 348 2.61 -8.39 1.28
CA PHE A 348 2.15 -7.09 0.79
C PHE A 348 0.99 -6.54 1.62
N SER A 349 0.08 -7.41 2.08
CA SER A 349 -0.98 -7.01 3.00
C SER A 349 -0.40 -6.39 4.27
N LEU A 350 0.59 -7.02 4.91
CA LEU A 350 1.23 -6.49 6.11
C LEU A 350 1.95 -5.16 5.87
N ILE A 351 2.81 -5.10 4.85
CA ILE A 351 3.58 -3.89 4.55
C ILE A 351 2.63 -2.72 4.26
N TRP A 352 1.68 -2.90 3.33
CA TRP A 352 0.81 -1.78 2.95
C TRP A 352 -0.19 -1.40 4.03
N ARG A 353 -0.71 -2.37 4.79
CA ARG A 353 -1.60 -2.06 5.90
C ARG A 353 -0.90 -1.33 7.03
N TYR A 354 0.39 -1.60 7.26
CA TYR A 354 1.19 -0.88 8.25
C TYR A 354 1.30 0.62 7.89
N PHE A 355 1.68 0.94 6.66
CA PHE A 355 1.78 2.33 6.19
C PHE A 355 0.40 3.02 6.11
N ARG A 356 -0.65 2.28 5.71
CA ARG A 356 -2.03 2.76 5.80
C ARG A 356 -2.45 3.04 7.25
N PHE A 357 -2.07 2.20 8.20
CA PHE A 357 -2.35 2.39 9.63
C PHE A 357 -1.69 3.69 10.12
N TRP A 358 -0.44 3.93 9.72
CA TRP A 358 0.25 5.18 10.01
C TRP A 358 -0.51 6.40 9.46
N SER A 359 -0.93 6.35 8.21
CA SER A 359 -1.75 7.42 7.61
C SER A 359 -3.05 7.66 8.39
N LEU A 360 -3.74 6.59 8.80
CA LEU A 360 -5.00 6.67 9.56
C LEU A 360 -4.82 7.30 10.93
N ILE A 361 -3.76 6.96 11.68
CA ILE A 361 -3.48 7.58 12.98
C ILE A 361 -3.18 9.07 12.83
N CYS A 362 -2.55 9.48 11.72
CA CYS A 362 -2.32 10.90 11.39
C CYS A 362 -3.59 11.61 10.88
N GLY A 363 -4.71 10.89 10.75
CA GLY A 363 -5.99 11.45 10.34
C GLY A 363 -6.19 11.54 8.82
N VAL A 364 -5.39 10.83 8.01
CA VAL A 364 -5.56 10.76 6.55
C VAL A 364 -5.99 9.34 6.18
N GLU A 365 -7.19 9.21 5.63
CA GLU A 365 -7.67 7.98 5.03
C GLU A 365 -6.98 7.76 3.68
N ALA A 366 -6.29 6.63 3.61
CA ALA A 366 -5.75 6.06 2.38
C ALA A 366 -6.58 4.82 1.97
N PRO A 367 -6.70 4.50 0.68
CA PRO A 367 -7.44 3.32 0.22
C PRO A 367 -6.79 2.01 0.71
N GLU A 368 -7.56 0.94 0.85
CA GLU A 368 -7.00 -0.38 1.20
C GLU A 368 -6.46 -1.08 -0.06
N ASN A 369 -5.24 -1.61 0.00
CA ASN A 369 -4.57 -2.25 -1.14
C ASN A 369 -4.84 -3.75 -1.24
N MET A 370 -5.13 -4.41 -0.12
CA MET A 370 -5.50 -5.83 -0.07
C MET A 370 -6.88 -6.00 0.62
N PRO A 371 -7.97 -5.51 0.01
CA PRO A 371 -9.31 -5.62 0.57
C PRO A 371 -9.84 -7.06 0.66
N ARG A 372 -9.36 -7.97 -0.20
CA ARG A 372 -9.76 -9.39 -0.19
C ARG A 372 -8.54 -10.31 -0.18
N CYS A 373 -8.72 -11.49 0.41
CA CYS A 373 -7.76 -12.58 0.31
C CYS A 373 -7.67 -13.07 -1.14
N ILE A 374 -6.46 -13.45 -1.58
CA ILE A 374 -6.22 -13.97 -2.93
C ILE A 374 -7.08 -15.20 -3.24
N ASN A 375 -7.33 -16.05 -2.24
CA ASN A 375 -8.16 -17.25 -2.37
C ASN A 375 -9.66 -16.95 -2.52
N ASN A 376 -10.08 -15.69 -2.30
CA ASN A 376 -11.48 -15.25 -2.43
C ASN A 376 -11.72 -14.46 -3.73
N CYS A 377 -10.76 -14.46 -4.66
CA CYS A 377 -10.89 -13.83 -5.97
C CYS A 377 -11.32 -14.87 -7.01
N CYS A 378 -12.60 -14.83 -7.40
CA CYS A 378 -13.17 -15.83 -8.31
C CYS A 378 -12.84 -15.62 -9.80
N ASN A 379 -12.32 -14.45 -10.18
CA ASN A 379 -11.96 -14.12 -11.55
C ASN A 379 -10.85 -13.06 -11.61
N LEU A 380 -10.27 -12.89 -12.81
CA LEU A 380 -9.14 -11.97 -13.05
C LEU A 380 -9.50 -10.51 -12.76
N GLU A 381 -10.71 -10.08 -13.08
CA GLU A 381 -11.17 -8.72 -12.80
C GLU A 381 -11.21 -8.44 -11.29
N SER A 382 -11.79 -9.37 -10.52
CA SER A 382 -11.80 -9.30 -9.05
C SER A 382 -10.38 -9.35 -8.51
N PHE A 383 -9.48 -10.15 -9.08
CA PHE A 383 -8.08 -10.16 -8.66
C PHE A 383 -7.46 -8.75 -8.76
N TRP A 384 -7.50 -8.10 -9.93
CA TRP A 384 -6.88 -6.79 -10.12
C TRP A 384 -7.56 -5.65 -9.35
N LYS A 385 -8.87 -5.74 -9.11
CA LYS A 385 -9.60 -4.80 -8.25
C LYS A 385 -9.23 -4.89 -6.77
N ASN A 386 -8.67 -6.02 -6.33
CA ASN A 386 -8.38 -6.30 -4.92
C ASN A 386 -6.89 -6.53 -4.62
N TRP A 387 -6.04 -6.74 -5.63
CA TRP A 387 -4.59 -6.80 -5.48
C TRP A 387 -4.00 -5.44 -5.80
N HIS A 388 -3.23 -4.86 -4.88
CA HIS A 388 -2.64 -3.52 -5.06
C HIS A 388 -3.68 -2.48 -5.51
N ALA A 389 -4.85 -2.50 -4.87
CA ALA A 389 -6.06 -1.86 -5.40
C ALA A 389 -5.95 -0.34 -5.60
N SER A 390 -5.10 0.37 -4.85
CA SER A 390 -4.88 1.82 -5.06
C SER A 390 -4.08 2.15 -6.32
N TYR A 391 -3.31 1.19 -6.84
CA TYR A 391 -2.53 1.37 -8.06
C TYR A 391 -3.36 1.08 -9.31
N ASN A 392 -4.24 0.08 -9.22
CA ASN A 392 -5.05 -0.40 -10.35
C ASN A 392 -6.36 0.37 -10.56
N LYS A 393 -6.83 1.09 -9.55
CA LYS A 393 -8.03 1.95 -9.61
C LYS A 393 -7.60 3.38 -9.88
#